data_AF-A0A7Z8KSQ2-F1
#
_entry.id   AF-A0A7Z8KSQ2-F1
#
_cell.length_a   1.000
_cell.length_b   1.000
_cell.length_c   1.000
_cell.angle_alpha   90.00
_cell.angle_beta   90.00
_cell.angle_gamma   90.00
#
_symmetry.space_group_name_H-M   'P 1'
#
loop_
_entity.id
_entity.type
_entity.pdbx_description
1 polymer ?
#
loop_
_entity_poly.entity_id
_entity_poly.type
_entity_poly.pdbx_seq_one_letter_code
_entity_poly.pdbx_strand_id
1 'polypeptide(L)'
;MPFTPFHLGPAFLLGELFEKKVNLFSILIGSIIIDVRATYCLFAGCRPLHGPLHTFLAATIVGLLIAWLIFSQRKWLQKITNKLRIEQSYSLNSIILGSIIGTWSHVLLDAPLYTDISPF
;
A
#
# COMPACT_ATOMS: atom_id res chain seq x y z
N MET A 1 13.72 -6.02 -5.74
CA MET A 1 13.31 -5.33 -7.01
C MET A 1 13.62 -6.23 -8.20
N PRO A 2 12.73 -6.38 -9.22
CA PRO A 2 11.57 -5.55 -9.53
C PRO A 2 10.26 -6.25 -9.12
N PHE A 3 9.73 -5.96 -7.91
CA PHE A 3 8.54 -6.63 -7.38
C PHE A 3 7.40 -5.68 -6.99
N THR A 4 7.61 -4.37 -7.01
CA THR A 4 6.58 -3.40 -6.62
C THR A 4 5.31 -3.46 -7.49
N PRO A 5 5.40 -3.64 -8.83
CA PRO A 5 4.22 -3.92 -9.64
C PRO A 5 3.60 -5.30 -9.35
N PHE A 6 4.40 -6.30 -8.93
CA PHE A 6 3.87 -7.63 -8.61
C PHE A 6 3.01 -7.63 -7.36
N HIS A 7 3.21 -6.67 -6.45
CA HIS A 7 2.33 -6.46 -5.29
C HIS A 7 0.92 -6.01 -5.68
N LEU A 8 0.73 -5.41 -6.87
CA LEU A 8 -0.59 -5.06 -7.37
C LEU A 8 -1.49 -6.28 -7.58
N GLY A 9 -0.93 -7.44 -7.92
CA GLY A 9 -1.70 -8.68 -8.08
C GLY A 9 -2.38 -9.12 -6.77
N PRO A 10 -1.61 -9.43 -5.72
CA PRO A 10 -2.15 -9.71 -4.39
C PRO A 10 -3.01 -8.57 -3.82
N ALA A 11 -2.63 -7.32 -4.02
CA ALA A 11 -3.42 -6.17 -3.55
C ALA A 11 -4.78 -6.07 -4.24
N PHE A 12 -4.85 -6.32 -5.55
CA PHE A 12 -6.10 -6.37 -6.29
C PHE A 12 -6.95 -7.55 -5.85
N LEU A 13 -6.35 -8.74 -5.70
CA LEU A 13 -7.05 -9.93 -5.18
C LEU A 13 -7.66 -9.67 -3.80
N LEU A 14 -6.92 -9.06 -2.89
CA LEU A 14 -7.42 -8.70 -1.55
C LEU A 14 -8.50 -7.61 -1.64
N GLY A 15 -8.34 -6.62 -2.51
CA GLY A 15 -9.34 -5.58 -2.75
C GLY A 15 -10.68 -6.15 -3.21
N GLU A 16 -10.63 -7.11 -4.13
CA GLU A 16 -11.81 -7.81 -4.64
C GLU A 16 -12.40 -8.78 -3.59
N LEU A 17 -11.57 -9.53 -2.87
CA LEU A 17 -12.02 -10.46 -1.83
C LEU A 17 -12.79 -9.74 -0.70
N PHE A 18 -12.40 -8.52 -0.37
CA PHE A 18 -13.02 -7.69 0.66
C PHE A 18 -13.97 -6.62 0.10
N GLU A 19 -14.49 -6.83 -1.12
CA GLU A 19 -15.34 -5.92 -1.89
C GLU A 19 -16.23 -5.02 -1.00
N LYS A 20 -16.24 -3.70 -1.26
CA LYS A 20 -17.01 -2.65 -0.54
C LYS A 20 -16.65 -2.45 0.94
N LYS A 21 -15.95 -3.38 1.60
CA LYS A 21 -15.44 -3.21 2.98
C LYS A 21 -14.12 -2.45 3.02
N VAL A 22 -13.32 -2.58 1.97
CA VAL A 22 -12.03 -1.88 1.81
C VAL A 22 -12.07 -0.95 0.60
N ASN A 23 -11.28 0.11 0.65
CA ASN A 23 -11.08 0.99 -0.50
C ASN A 23 -9.98 0.43 -1.41
N LEU A 24 -10.30 0.22 -2.70
CA LEU A 24 -9.38 -0.36 -3.67
C LEU A 24 -8.15 0.52 -3.90
N PHE A 25 -8.30 1.84 -3.96
CA PHE A 25 -7.14 2.73 -4.12
C PHE A 25 -6.22 2.70 -2.90
N SER A 26 -6.79 2.61 -1.70
CA SER A 26 -6.00 2.47 -0.47
C SER A 26 -5.11 1.23 -0.47
N ILE A 27 -5.66 0.07 -0.86
CA ILE A 27 -4.88 -1.18 -0.87
C ILE A 27 -3.79 -1.17 -1.95
N LEU A 28 -4.11 -0.68 -3.16
CA LEU A 28 -3.14 -0.60 -4.25
C LEU A 28 -2.01 0.38 -3.93
N ILE A 29 -2.32 1.58 -3.43
CA ILE A 29 -1.29 2.58 -3.06
C ILE A 29 -0.46 2.07 -1.88
N GLY A 30 -1.12 1.51 -0.86
CA GLY A 30 -0.43 0.92 0.30
C GLY A 30 0.54 -0.19 -0.09
N SER A 31 0.19 -1.01 -1.08
CA SER A 31 1.03 -2.12 -1.57
C SER A 31 2.26 -1.69 -2.37
N ILE A 32 2.37 -0.41 -2.74
CA ILE A 32 3.49 0.11 -3.54
C ILE A 32 4.37 1.05 -2.71
N ILE A 33 3.77 1.87 -1.86
CA ILE A 33 4.47 3.01 -1.23
C ILE A 33 5.64 2.60 -0.32
N ILE A 34 5.61 1.38 0.24
CA ILE A 34 6.65 0.87 1.13
C ILE A 34 8.02 0.81 0.43
N ASP A 35 8.01 0.57 -0.87
CA ASP A 35 9.19 0.43 -1.70
C ASP A 35 9.81 1.77 -2.15
N VAL A 36 9.25 2.92 -1.77
CA VAL A 36 9.78 4.24 -2.21
C VAL A 36 11.26 4.41 -1.81
N ARG A 37 11.62 4.05 -0.58
CA ARG A 37 13.02 4.11 -0.14
C ARG A 37 13.88 3.10 -0.89
N ALA A 38 13.42 1.85 -1.02
CA ALA A 38 14.17 0.81 -1.72
C ALA A 38 14.42 1.19 -3.19
N THR A 39 13.43 1.80 -3.84
CA THR A 39 13.53 2.34 -5.21
C THR A 39 14.59 3.42 -5.28
N TYR A 40 14.54 4.39 -4.36
CA TYR A 40 15.56 5.44 -4.28
C TYR A 40 16.96 4.86 -4.07
N CYS A 41 17.13 3.95 -3.11
CA CYS A 41 18.41 3.33 -2.79
C CYS A 41 18.97 2.48 -3.94
N LEU A 42 18.10 1.85 -4.74
CA LEU A 42 18.49 1.10 -5.94
C LEU A 42 19.24 1.99 -6.94
N PHE A 43 18.71 3.20 -7.20
CA PHE A 43 19.32 4.13 -8.16
C PHE A 43 20.46 4.96 -7.53
N ALA A 44 20.38 5.26 -6.24
CA ALA A 44 21.40 6.02 -5.53
C ALA A 44 22.58 5.17 -5.02
N GLY A 45 22.51 3.84 -5.14
CA GLY A 45 23.56 2.91 -4.70
C GLY A 45 23.68 2.76 -3.17
N CYS A 46 22.63 3.09 -2.41
CA CYS A 46 22.65 3.00 -0.95
C CYS A 46 22.47 1.56 -0.47
N ARG A 47 22.99 1.23 0.72
CA ARG A 47 22.78 -0.05 1.41
C ARG A 47 22.46 0.15 2.90
N PRO A 48 21.68 -0.74 3.53
CA PRO A 48 20.88 -1.81 2.92
C PRO A 48 19.79 -1.27 2.00
N LEU A 49 19.37 -2.09 1.02
CA LEU A 49 18.44 -1.68 -0.02
C LEU A 49 17.06 -1.44 0.59
N HIS A 50 16.55 -2.43 1.30
CA HIS A 50 15.36 -2.29 2.12
C HIS A 50 15.74 -1.58 3.43
N GLY A 51 14.79 -0.86 3.99
CA GLY A 51 15.05 0.03 5.12
C GLY A 51 13.95 -0.06 6.17
N PRO A 52 13.87 0.93 7.08
CA PRO A 52 12.94 0.86 8.20
C PRO A 52 11.46 0.86 7.78
N LEU A 53 11.14 1.19 6.52
CA LEU A 53 9.78 1.14 5.98
C LEU A 53 9.22 -0.28 5.91
N HIS A 54 10.07 -1.31 5.83
CA HIS A 54 9.67 -2.71 5.81
C HIS A 54 9.45 -3.31 7.21
N THR A 55 9.13 -2.47 8.21
CA THR A 55 8.66 -2.92 9.53
C THR A 55 7.14 -2.78 9.62
N PHE A 56 6.46 -3.64 10.39
CA PHE A 56 5.01 -3.48 10.59
C PHE A 56 4.64 -2.15 11.27
N LEU A 57 5.50 -1.65 12.15
CA LEU A 57 5.30 -0.35 12.78
C LEU A 57 5.36 0.79 11.76
N ALA A 58 6.42 0.86 10.95
CA ALA A 58 6.53 1.89 9.92
C ALA A 58 5.44 1.74 8.84
N ALA A 59 5.14 0.51 8.42
CA ALA A 59 4.06 0.22 7.48
C ALA A 59 2.68 0.66 8.00
N THR A 60 2.45 0.58 9.32
CA THR A 60 1.24 1.11 9.95
C THR A 60 1.21 2.64 9.90
N ILE A 61 2.31 3.30 10.27
CA ILE A 61 2.41 4.77 10.23
C ILE A 61 2.20 5.27 8.79
N VAL A 62 2.88 4.67 7.81
CA VAL A 62 2.73 4.99 6.39
C VAL A 62 1.30 4.72 5.92
N GLY A 63 0.70 3.59 6.32
CA GLY A 63 -0.69 3.26 6.00
C GLY A 63 -1.68 4.32 6.51
N LEU A 64 -1.49 4.83 7.73
CA LEU A 64 -2.30 5.91 8.28
C LEU A 64 -2.09 7.25 7.54
N LEU A 65 -0.86 7.56 7.12
CA LEU A 65 -0.57 8.73 6.29
C LEU A 65 -1.27 8.64 4.92
N ILE A 66 -1.23 7.46 4.28
CA ILE A 66 -1.95 7.20 3.03
C ILE A 66 -3.46 7.31 3.24
N ALA A 67 -3.99 6.73 4.33
CA ALA A 67 -5.41 6.83 4.65
C ALA A 67 -5.86 8.28 4.81
N TRP A 68 -5.08 9.10 5.52
CA TRP A 68 -5.34 10.53 5.66
C TRP A 68 -5.32 11.25 4.31
N LEU A 69 -4.31 10.99 3.47
CA LEU A 69 -4.16 11.60 2.15
C LEU A 69 -5.35 11.27 1.23
N ILE A 70 -5.74 9.99 1.17
CA ILE A 70 -6.89 9.52 0.37
C ILE A 70 -8.19 10.13 0.90
N PHE A 71 -8.39 10.13 2.22
CA PHE A 71 -9.60 10.69 2.83
C PHE A 71 -9.75 12.19 2.58
N SER A 72 -8.64 12.94 2.64
CA SER A 72 -8.59 14.37 2.31
C SER A 72 -9.02 14.64 0.86
N GLN A 73 -8.61 13.76 -0.06
CA GLN A 73 -8.91 13.87 -1.50
C GLN A 73 -10.16 13.11 -1.95
N ARG A 74 -10.95 12.54 -1.02
CA ARG A 74 -12.02 11.58 -1.33
C ARG A 74 -13.05 12.08 -2.35
N LYS A 75 -13.42 13.37 -2.28
CA LYS A 75 -14.42 13.95 -3.20
C LYS A 75 -13.92 13.96 -4.65
N TRP A 76 -12.63 14.22 -4.84
CA TRP A 76 -12.01 14.23 -6.16
C TRP A 76 -11.82 12.80 -6.68
N LEU A 77 -11.30 11.90 -5.83
CA LEU A 77 -11.15 10.48 -6.16
C LEU A 77 -12.49 9.83 -6.52
N GLN A 78 -13.56 10.14 -5.78
CA GLN A 78 -14.90 9.62 -6.04
C GLN A 78 -15.45 10.08 -7.40
N LYS A 79 -15.16 11.32 -7.83
CA LYS A 79 -15.54 11.77 -9.18
C LYS A 79 -14.85 10.96 -10.27
N ILE A 80 -13.56 10.66 -10.07
CA ILE A 80 -12.78 9.84 -11.02
C ILE A 80 -13.34 8.43 -11.08
N THR A 81 -13.58 7.81 -9.94
CA THR A 81 -14.07 6.41 -9.89
C THR A 81 -15.49 6.28 -10.41
N ASN A 82 -16.36 7.26 -10.17
CA ASN A 82 -17.68 7.32 -10.81
C ASN A 82 -17.56 7.40 -12.35
N LYS A 83 -16.62 8.21 -12.88
CA LYS A 83 -16.39 8.30 -14.33
C LYS A 83 -15.87 6.98 -14.92
N LEU A 84 -15.03 6.28 -14.17
CA LEU A 84 -14.46 4.98 -14.56
C LEU A 84 -15.40 3.79 -14.25
N ARG A 85 -16.58 4.04 -13.64
CA ARG A 85 -17.52 3.01 -13.18
C ARG A 85 -16.91 2.01 -12.19
N ILE A 86 -16.01 2.48 -11.33
CA ILE A 86 -15.40 1.69 -10.26
C ILE A 86 -16.20 1.93 -8.98
N GLU A 87 -17.00 0.95 -8.57
CA GLU A 87 -17.73 1.01 -7.30
C GLU A 87 -16.81 0.71 -6.12
N GLN A 88 -16.72 1.63 -5.15
CA GLN A 88 -15.97 1.40 -3.91
C GLN A 88 -16.44 2.32 -2.79
N SER A 89 -16.22 1.90 -1.53
CA SER A 89 -16.50 2.74 -0.36
C SER A 89 -15.39 3.78 -0.16
N TYR A 90 -15.80 5.01 0.20
CA TYR A 90 -14.91 6.08 0.68
C TYR A 90 -15.16 6.42 2.16
N SER A 91 -15.77 5.50 2.92
CA SER A 91 -15.84 5.64 4.38
C SER A 91 -14.44 5.62 4.99
N LEU A 92 -14.24 6.37 6.08
CA LEU A 92 -12.96 6.45 6.78
C LEU A 92 -12.44 5.06 7.16
N ASN A 93 -13.31 4.18 7.65
CA ASN A 93 -12.96 2.81 8.01
C ASN A 93 -12.48 1.99 6.80
N SER A 94 -13.18 2.07 5.65
CA SER A 94 -12.75 1.34 4.45
C SER A 94 -11.40 1.81 3.92
N ILE A 95 -11.09 3.09 4.05
CA ILE A 95 -9.84 3.69 3.63
C ILE A 95 -8.71 3.27 4.57
N ILE A 96 -8.91 3.34 5.89
CA ILE A 96 -7.91 2.89 6.88
C ILE A 96 -7.62 1.41 6.72
N LEU A 97 -8.66 0.57 6.69
CA LEU A 97 -8.50 -0.89 6.53
C LEU A 97 -7.77 -1.21 5.22
N GLY A 98 -8.18 -0.61 4.10
CA GLY A 98 -7.51 -0.81 2.82
C GLY A 98 -6.03 -0.41 2.86
N SER A 99 -5.70 0.73 3.46
CA SER A 99 -4.31 1.21 3.53
C SER A 99 -3.44 0.29 4.38
N ILE A 100 -3.94 -0.17 5.54
CA ILE A 100 -3.21 -1.08 6.42
C ILE A 100 -3.03 -2.45 5.76
N ILE A 101 -4.09 -3.02 5.16
CA ILE A 101 -3.98 -4.29 4.43
C ILE A 101 -2.96 -4.15 3.29
N GLY A 102 -2.98 -3.04 2.55
CA GLY A 102 -2.03 -2.76 1.48
C GLY A 102 -0.58 -2.75 1.98
N THR A 103 -0.27 -1.93 2.98
CA THR A 103 1.11 -1.80 3.48
C THR A 103 1.59 -3.07 4.19
N TRP A 104 0.73 -3.75 4.95
CA TRP A 104 1.09 -4.98 5.64
C TRP A 104 1.26 -6.15 4.67
N SER A 105 0.41 -6.26 3.64
CA SER A 105 0.57 -7.30 2.63
C SER A 105 1.90 -7.16 1.90
N HIS A 106 2.35 -5.93 1.62
CA HIS A 106 3.68 -5.70 1.06
C HIS A 106 4.80 -6.22 1.98
N VAL A 107 4.80 -5.81 3.26
CA VAL A 107 5.82 -6.28 4.22
C VAL A 107 5.79 -7.79 4.38
N LEU A 108 4.60 -8.40 4.45
CA LEU A 108 4.43 -9.85 4.58
C LEU A 108 4.98 -10.62 3.37
N LEU A 109 4.79 -10.09 2.16
CA LEU A 109 5.27 -10.71 0.93
C LEU A 109 6.78 -10.57 0.78
N ASP A 110 7.35 -9.43 1.17
CA ASP A 110 8.78 -9.15 1.03
C ASP A 110 9.66 -9.74 2.13
N ALA A 111 9.17 -9.81 3.38
CA ALA A 111 9.95 -10.30 4.52
C ALA A 111 10.63 -11.68 4.33
N PRO A 112 9.99 -12.71 3.77
CA PRO A 112 10.65 -13.99 3.52
C PRO A 112 11.58 -13.98 2.31
N LEU A 113 11.47 -13.00 1.41
CA LEU A 113 12.22 -12.95 0.15
C LEU A 113 13.58 -12.26 0.30
N TYR A 114 13.73 -11.35 1.25
CA TYR A 114 14.92 -10.52 1.37
C TYR A 114 15.54 -10.61 2.76
N THR A 115 16.84 -10.90 2.80
CA THR A 115 17.59 -11.07 4.05
C THR A 115 17.89 -9.76 4.77
N ASP A 116 17.77 -8.62 4.09
CA ASP A 116 17.97 -7.28 4.67
C ASP A 116 16.70 -6.66 5.26
N ILE A 117 15.58 -7.41 5.26
CA ILE A 117 14.32 -7.01 5.90
C ILE A 117 14.20 -7.66 7.28
N SER A 118 14.00 -6.83 8.31
CA SER A 118 13.53 -7.26 9.63
C SER A 118 12.15 -6.62 9.86
N PRO A 119 11.05 -7.40 9.82
CA PRO A 119 9.70 -6.82 9.90
C PRO A 119 9.29 -6.37 11.31
N PHE A 120 10.07 -6.74 12.33
CA PHE A 120 9.88 -6.40 13.74
C PHE A 120 11.10 -5.66 14.29
#